data_AF-A0A8C1QH46-F1
#
_entry.id   AF-A0A8C1QH46-F1
#
_cell.length_a   1.000
_cell.length_b   1.000
_cell.length_c   1.000
_cell.angle_alpha   90.00
_cell.angle_beta   90.00
_cell.angle_gamma   90.00
#
_symmetry.space_group_name_H-M   'P 1'
#
loop_
_entity.id
_entity.type
_entity.pdbx_description
1 polymer ?
#
loop_
_entity_poly.entity_id
_entity_poly.type
_entity_poly.pdbx_seq_one_letter_code
_entity_poly.pdbx_strand_id
1 'polypeptide(L)'
;MLKGILSVLLVLVTLSSAIGKPEKTTPKKEKRIPQTLSRGWGDQLIWAQTYEEALFWSRSKNKPLMVIFHLEDCPHSQSLKKAFAEDKEIQKLADDEFVILNLVYETTDKHLSPDGQYVPRILFVDPSMTVRADITGRYSNRLYAYEPADMKLCKSESCFNAKNTLLHVTRLTASLVWFVSTVLSNMQRALKFLKTEL
;
A
#
# COMPACT_ATOMS: atom_id res chain seq x y z
N MET A 1 49.85 -29.93 1.52
CA MET A 1 48.48 -29.39 1.58
C MET A 1 48.41 -27.86 1.74
N LEU A 2 49.54 -27.15 1.91
CA LEU A 2 49.54 -25.70 2.21
C LEU A 2 49.47 -24.77 0.97
N LYS A 3 49.74 -25.27 -0.24
CA LYS A 3 49.75 -24.47 -1.49
C LYS A 3 48.37 -24.23 -2.09
N GLY A 4 47.38 -25.08 -1.78
CA GLY A 4 46.00 -24.91 -2.26
C GLY A 4 45.24 -23.82 -1.50
N ILE A 5 45.53 -23.66 -0.21
CA ILE A 5 44.85 -22.70 0.67
C ILE A 5 45.24 -21.26 0.32
N LEU A 6 46.50 -21.03 -0.07
CA LEU A 6 46.99 -19.69 -0.44
C LEU A 6 46.37 -19.17 -1.74
N SER A 7 46.05 -20.07 -2.68
CA SER A 7 45.42 -19.72 -3.97
C SER A 7 43.94 -19.32 -3.79
N VAL A 8 43.22 -20.01 -2.89
CA VAL A 8 41.82 -19.69 -2.58
C VAL A 8 41.70 -18.36 -1.82
N LEU A 9 42.66 -18.06 -0.93
CA LEU A 9 42.71 -16.77 -0.22
C LEU A 9 43.00 -15.59 -1.15
N LEU A 10 43.82 -15.77 -2.18
CA LEU A 10 44.12 -14.70 -3.15
C LEU A 10 42.93 -14.36 -4.05
N VAL A 11 42.02 -15.31 -4.31
CA VAL A 11 40.78 -15.08 -5.07
C VAL A 11 39.69 -14.41 -4.21
N LEU A 12 39.67 -14.63 -2.89
CA LEU A 12 38.71 -13.94 -2.01
C LEU A 12 39.03 -12.45 -1.80
N VAL A 13 40.31 -12.08 -1.82
CA VAL A 13 40.73 -10.69 -1.56
C VAL A 13 40.46 -9.77 -2.77
N THR A 14 40.45 -10.29 -4.00
CA THR A 14 40.19 -9.48 -5.19
C THR A 14 38.71 -9.22 -5.47
N LEU A 15 37.79 -9.96 -4.85
CA LEU A 15 36.35 -9.69 -4.97
C LEU A 15 35.85 -8.62 -3.98
N SER A 16 36.66 -8.25 -2.98
CA SER A 16 36.23 -7.40 -1.86
C SER A 16 36.39 -5.89 -2.10
N SER A 17 37.02 -5.47 -3.20
CA SER A 17 37.33 -4.04 -3.47
C SER A 17 36.33 -3.32 -4.37
N ALA A 18 35.21 -3.95 -4.75
CA ALA A 18 34.09 -3.28 -5.42
C ALA A 18 32.97 -2.90 -4.42
N ILE A 19 33.32 -2.37 -3.25
CA ILE A 19 32.37 -1.61 -2.42
C ILE A 19 32.31 -0.19 -3.00
N GLY A 20 31.48 -0.08 -4.05
CA GLY A 20 30.97 1.19 -4.50
C GLY A 20 30.32 1.91 -3.32
N LYS A 21 30.61 3.20 -3.21
CA LYS A 21 29.99 4.15 -2.28
C LYS A 21 28.48 3.87 -2.13
N PRO A 22 27.88 3.98 -0.93
CA PRO A 22 26.43 4.06 -0.81
C PRO A 22 26.00 5.40 -1.40
N GLU A 23 25.72 5.39 -2.71
CA GLU A 23 24.99 6.45 -3.36
C GLU A 23 23.62 6.49 -2.70
N LYS A 24 23.37 7.54 -1.92
CA LYS A 24 22.04 7.89 -1.44
C LYS A 24 21.18 8.09 -2.69
N THR A 25 20.55 7.03 -3.16
CA THR A 25 19.52 7.08 -4.19
C THR A 25 18.30 7.71 -3.52
N THR A 26 18.31 9.04 -3.43
CA THR A 26 17.06 9.79 -3.37
C THR A 26 16.29 9.40 -4.63
N PRO A 27 15.10 8.80 -4.52
CA PRO A 27 14.29 8.51 -5.69
C PRO A 27 14.01 9.84 -6.37
N LYS A 28 14.59 10.06 -7.55
CA LYS A 28 14.26 11.20 -8.40
C LYS A 28 12.78 11.04 -8.72
N LYS A 29 11.93 11.87 -8.09
CA LYS A 29 10.56 12.10 -8.55
C LYS A 29 10.68 12.61 -9.99
N GLU A 30 10.49 11.69 -10.93
CA GLU A 30 10.27 11.99 -12.34
C GLU A 30 9.21 13.10 -12.41
N LYS A 31 9.45 14.16 -13.20
CA LYS A 31 8.50 15.25 -13.39
C LYS A 31 7.24 14.66 -14.04
N ARG A 32 6.27 14.31 -13.20
CA ARG A 32 4.99 13.74 -13.63
C ARG A 32 4.21 14.82 -14.36
N ILE A 33 3.75 14.50 -15.58
CA ILE A 33 2.90 15.38 -16.37
C ILE A 33 1.67 15.71 -15.52
N PRO A 34 1.26 16.99 -15.38
CA PRO A 34 0.07 17.33 -14.62
C PRO A 34 -1.12 16.65 -15.29
N GLN A 35 -1.69 15.65 -14.62
CA GLN A 35 -2.95 15.10 -15.06
C GLN A 35 -4.03 16.08 -14.61
N THR A 36 -4.84 16.58 -15.55
CA THR A 36 -6.04 17.39 -15.26
C THR A 36 -7.09 16.64 -14.44
N LEU A 37 -6.84 15.34 -14.19
CA LEU A 37 -7.66 14.45 -13.38
C LEU A 37 -7.64 14.79 -11.89
N SER A 38 -6.65 15.55 -11.39
CA SER A 38 -6.55 15.88 -9.96
C SER A 38 -7.72 16.73 -9.44
N ARG A 39 -8.35 17.55 -10.31
CA ARG A 39 -9.46 18.47 -9.96
C ARG A 39 -9.20 19.38 -8.74
N GLY A 40 -7.93 19.61 -8.40
CA GLY A 40 -7.49 20.38 -7.24
C GLY A 40 -7.31 19.58 -5.93
N TRP A 41 -7.38 18.25 -5.97
CA TRP A 41 -7.04 17.39 -4.83
C TRP A 41 -5.54 17.17 -4.66
N GLY A 42 -4.72 17.46 -5.66
CA GLY A 42 -3.28 17.26 -5.57
C GLY A 42 -2.68 16.94 -6.94
N ASP A 43 -2.17 17.96 -7.60
CA ASP A 43 -1.67 17.87 -8.99
C ASP A 43 -0.37 17.06 -9.12
N GLN A 44 0.30 16.83 -7.99
CA GLN A 44 1.53 16.05 -7.87
C GLN A 44 1.28 14.53 -7.77
N LEU A 45 0.04 14.11 -7.53
CA LEU A 45 -0.35 12.70 -7.38
C LEU A 45 -0.66 12.06 -8.73
N ILE A 46 -0.50 10.74 -8.82
CA ILE A 46 -0.93 9.97 -9.99
C ILE A 46 -2.37 9.53 -9.75
N TRP A 47 -3.29 10.02 -10.58
CA TRP A 47 -4.71 9.70 -10.49
C TRP A 47 -5.06 8.65 -11.54
N ALA A 48 -5.79 7.61 -11.14
CA ALA A 48 -6.42 6.72 -12.11
C ALA A 48 -7.57 7.46 -12.80
N GLN A 49 -7.81 7.16 -14.08
CA GLN A 49 -8.88 7.80 -14.85
C GLN A 49 -10.22 7.11 -14.64
N THR A 50 -10.22 5.78 -14.56
CA THR A 50 -11.44 4.97 -14.38
C THR A 50 -11.31 3.99 -13.21
N TYR A 51 -12.44 3.45 -12.74
CA TYR A 51 -12.46 2.51 -11.64
C TYR A 51 -11.75 1.19 -11.99
N GLU A 52 -11.90 0.73 -13.22
CA GLU A 52 -11.29 -0.50 -13.74
C GLU A 52 -9.77 -0.37 -13.83
N GLU A 53 -9.28 0.78 -14.30
CA GLU A 53 -7.84 1.09 -14.32
C GLU A 53 -7.29 1.14 -12.88
N ALA A 54 -8.02 1.78 -11.97
CA ALA A 54 -7.62 1.90 -10.58
C ALA A 54 -7.54 0.53 -9.88
N LEU A 55 -8.52 -0.36 -10.14
CA LEU A 55 -8.50 -1.74 -9.67
C LEU A 55 -7.34 -2.54 -10.27
N PHE A 56 -7.07 -2.37 -11.56
CA PHE A 56 -5.94 -3.02 -12.23
C PHE A 56 -4.60 -2.59 -11.61
N TRP A 57 -4.41 -1.30 -11.35
CA TRP A 57 -3.22 -0.78 -10.66
C TRP A 57 -3.14 -1.26 -9.22
N SER A 58 -4.26 -1.31 -8.50
CA SER A 58 -4.32 -1.80 -7.12
C SER A 58 -3.80 -3.24 -7.02
N ARG A 59 -4.25 -4.12 -7.91
CA ARG A 59 -3.76 -5.51 -8.01
C ARG A 59 -2.30 -5.60 -8.44
N SER A 60 -1.93 -4.88 -9.50
CA SER A 60 -0.59 -4.96 -10.07
C SER A 60 0.49 -4.43 -9.12
N LYS A 61 0.17 -3.38 -8.35
CA LYS A 61 1.08 -2.75 -7.39
C LYS A 61 0.91 -3.30 -5.97
N ASN A 62 -0.07 -4.17 -5.74
CA ASN A 62 -0.47 -4.67 -4.43
C ASN A 62 -0.69 -3.52 -3.42
N LYS A 63 -1.39 -2.47 -3.85
CA LYS A 63 -1.71 -1.29 -3.05
C LYS A 63 -3.23 -1.13 -2.93
N PRO A 64 -3.77 -0.79 -1.75
CA PRO A 64 -5.18 -0.47 -1.63
C PRO A 64 -5.57 0.71 -2.52
N LEU A 65 -6.81 0.69 -3.00
CA LEU A 65 -7.41 1.75 -3.80
C LEU A 65 -8.23 2.67 -2.88
N MET A 66 -7.94 3.97 -2.95
CA MET A 66 -8.71 5.04 -2.32
C MET A 66 -9.61 5.68 -3.37
N VAL A 67 -10.93 5.59 -3.18
CA VAL A 67 -11.93 6.17 -4.07
C VAL A 67 -12.59 7.36 -3.38
N ILE A 68 -12.52 8.52 -4.01
CA ILE A 68 -13.08 9.78 -3.51
C ILE A 68 -14.27 10.16 -4.38
N PHE A 69 -15.47 10.12 -3.81
CA PHE A 69 -16.68 10.64 -4.44
C PHE A 69 -16.91 12.08 -4.01
N HIS A 70 -17.07 12.97 -4.98
CA HIS A 70 -17.25 14.40 -4.72
C HIS A 70 -18.11 15.08 -5.78
N LEU A 71 -18.59 16.29 -5.48
CA LEU A 71 -19.17 17.18 -6.49
C LEU A 71 -18.43 18.51 -6.49
N GLU A 72 -18.27 19.11 -7.68
CA GLU A 72 -17.59 20.40 -7.83
C GLU A 72 -18.40 21.54 -7.19
N ASP A 73 -19.73 21.47 -7.26
CA ASP A 73 -20.67 22.47 -6.74
C ASP A 73 -21.10 22.23 -5.26
N CYS A 74 -20.32 21.44 -4.51
CA CYS A 74 -20.63 21.14 -3.11
C CYS A 74 -19.64 21.83 -2.14
N PRO A 75 -20.10 22.71 -1.23
CA PRO A 75 -19.22 23.40 -0.27
C PRO A 75 -18.41 22.47 0.64
N HIS A 76 -19.01 21.35 1.08
CA HIS A 76 -18.32 20.35 1.90
C HIS A 76 -17.21 19.64 1.12
N SER A 77 -17.46 19.29 -0.15
CA SER A 77 -16.47 18.68 -1.02
C SER A 77 -15.31 19.63 -1.31
N GLN A 78 -15.59 20.91 -1.56
CA GLN A 78 -14.56 21.94 -1.76
C GLN A 78 -13.69 22.15 -0.52
N SER A 79 -14.31 22.17 0.66
CA SER A 79 -13.60 22.32 1.93
C SER A 79 -12.67 21.13 2.21
N LEU A 80 -13.15 19.91 2.00
CA LEU A 80 -12.35 18.70 2.16
C LEU A 80 -11.20 18.64 1.15
N LYS A 81 -11.49 18.97 -0.11
CA LYS A 81 -10.49 19.05 -1.18
C LYS A 81 -9.35 19.99 -0.82
N LYS A 82 -9.67 21.19 -0.33
CA LYS A 82 -8.68 22.18 0.09
C LYS A 82 -7.81 21.63 1.23
N ALA A 83 -8.42 21.06 2.26
CA ALA A 83 -7.68 20.47 3.38
C ALA A 83 -6.77 19.31 2.95
N PHE A 84 -7.24 18.47 2.03
CA PHE A 84 -6.45 17.36 1.48
C PHE A 84 -5.27 17.84 0.63
N ALA A 85 -5.46 18.90 -0.17
CA ALA A 85 -4.41 19.48 -1.01
C ALA A 85 -3.34 20.24 -0.20
N GLU A 86 -3.74 20.91 0.89
CA GLU A 86 -2.82 21.65 1.77
C GLU A 86 -1.93 20.73 2.62
N ASP A 87 -2.41 19.53 2.95
CA ASP A 87 -1.70 18.59 3.82
C ASP A 87 -0.68 17.72 3.07
N LYS A 88 0.59 18.15 3.11
CA LYS A 88 1.71 17.46 2.43
C LYS A 88 1.95 16.03 2.93
N GLU A 89 1.64 15.72 4.18
CA GLU A 89 1.87 14.39 4.74
C GLU A 89 0.88 13.40 4.15
N ILE A 90 -0.39 13.79 4.05
CA ILE A 90 -1.42 12.97 3.41
C ILE A 90 -1.15 12.80 1.93
N GLN A 91 -0.74 13.87 1.24
CA GLN A 91 -0.34 13.78 -0.16
C GLN A 91 0.76 12.73 -0.37
N LYS A 92 1.79 12.76 0.48
CA LYS A 92 2.87 11.78 0.42
C LYS A 92 2.38 10.37 0.71
N LEU A 93 1.57 10.20 1.75
CA LEU A 93 1.04 8.91 2.15
C LEU A 93 0.13 8.30 1.09
N ALA A 94 -0.72 9.13 0.46
CA ALA A 94 -1.59 8.72 -0.62
C ALA A 94 -0.79 8.29 -1.87
N ASP A 95 0.29 8.99 -2.23
CA ASP A 95 1.18 8.62 -3.33
C ASP A 95 1.96 7.31 -3.05
N ASP A 96 2.48 7.18 -1.83
CA ASP A 96 3.35 6.08 -1.44
C ASP A 96 2.56 4.78 -1.18
N GLU A 97 1.36 4.87 -0.63
CA GLU A 97 0.63 3.69 -0.14
C GLU A 97 -0.63 3.33 -0.93
N PHE A 98 -1.22 4.26 -1.68
CA PHE A 98 -2.51 4.03 -2.33
C PHE A 98 -2.42 4.17 -3.85
N VAL A 99 -3.38 3.53 -4.50
CA VAL A 99 -3.86 3.98 -5.81
C VAL A 99 -5.03 4.91 -5.55
N ILE A 100 -5.07 6.07 -6.21
CA ILE A 100 -6.08 7.09 -5.90
C ILE A 100 -6.94 7.34 -7.13
N LEU A 101 -8.26 7.42 -6.91
CA LEU A 101 -9.26 7.72 -7.90
C LEU A 101 -10.22 8.76 -7.33
N ASN A 102 -10.55 9.79 -8.13
CA ASN A 102 -11.63 10.71 -7.82
C ASN A 102 -12.75 10.53 -8.85
N LEU A 103 -13.98 10.52 -8.37
CA LEU A 103 -15.19 10.35 -9.16
C LEU A 103 -16.16 11.50 -8.85
N VAL A 104 -16.63 12.15 -9.91
CA VAL A 104 -17.70 13.17 -9.84
C VAL A 104 -19.08 12.52 -9.92
N TYR A 105 -19.16 11.40 -10.65
CA TYR A 105 -20.39 10.67 -10.88
C TYR A 105 -20.39 9.37 -10.09
N GLU A 106 -21.58 8.93 -9.70
CA GLU A 106 -21.74 7.64 -9.05
C GLU A 106 -21.45 6.48 -10.00
N THR A 107 -20.97 5.38 -9.42
CA THR A 107 -20.77 4.14 -10.14
C THR A 107 -22.04 3.29 -10.15
N THR A 108 -22.08 2.29 -11.03
CA THR A 108 -23.18 1.31 -11.07
C THR A 108 -23.13 0.30 -9.91
N ASP A 109 -22.02 0.24 -9.17
CA ASP A 109 -21.82 -0.71 -8.09
C ASP A 109 -22.44 -0.23 -6.77
N LYS A 110 -23.37 -1.03 -6.24
CA LYS A 110 -24.04 -0.77 -4.96
C LYS A 110 -23.09 -0.92 -3.77
N HIS A 111 -22.02 -1.70 -3.90
CA HIS A 111 -21.04 -1.87 -2.83
C HIS A 111 -20.22 -0.59 -2.57
N LEU A 112 -20.22 0.36 -3.50
CA LEU A 112 -19.59 1.67 -3.36
C LEU A 112 -20.53 2.74 -2.76
N SER A 113 -21.73 2.36 -2.33
CA SER A 113 -22.68 3.24 -1.64
C SER A 113 -23.52 2.50 -0.57
N PRO A 114 -22.88 1.79 0.39
CA PRO A 114 -23.60 0.94 1.35
C PRO A 114 -24.52 1.73 2.31
N ASP A 115 -24.22 3.00 2.59
CA ASP A 115 -24.99 3.89 3.47
C ASP A 115 -25.61 5.09 2.73
N GLY A 116 -25.61 5.06 1.39
CA GLY A 116 -26.24 6.07 0.53
C GLY A 116 -25.26 6.86 -0.35
N GLN A 117 -25.83 7.79 -1.12
CA GLN A 117 -25.13 8.56 -2.16
C GLN A 117 -24.92 10.04 -1.78
N TYR A 118 -24.37 10.31 -0.61
CA TYR A 118 -24.03 11.68 -0.17
C TYR A 118 -22.59 12.07 -0.56
N VAL A 119 -22.25 13.35 -0.66
CA VAL A 119 -20.87 13.79 -0.93
C VAL A 119 -20.38 14.81 0.11
N PRO A 120 -19.07 14.85 0.43
CA PRO A 120 -18.01 13.96 -0.05
C PRO A 120 -17.98 12.60 0.67
N ARG A 121 -17.53 11.56 -0.03
CA ARG A 121 -17.28 10.20 0.52
C ARG A 121 -15.91 9.69 0.15
N ILE A 122 -15.25 8.99 1.08
CA ILE A 122 -13.99 8.30 0.81
C ILE A 122 -14.16 6.83 1.18
N LEU A 123 -13.90 5.96 0.20
CA LEU A 123 -13.98 4.52 0.33
C LEU A 123 -12.62 3.89 0.04
N PHE A 124 -12.37 2.75 0.67
CA PHE A 124 -11.15 1.97 0.48
C PHE A 124 -11.50 0.61 -0.10
N VAL A 125 -10.74 0.20 -1.10
CA VAL A 125 -10.87 -1.11 -1.73
C VAL A 125 -9.53 -1.83 -1.59
N ASP A 126 -9.58 -3.06 -1.12
CA ASP A 126 -8.42 -3.92 -0.96
C ASP A 126 -7.91 -4.41 -2.34
N PRO A 127 -6.61 -4.73 -2.49
CA PRO A 127 -6.11 -5.40 -3.70
C PRO A 127 -6.85 -6.69 -4.07
N SER A 128 -7.54 -7.32 -3.13
CA SER A 128 -8.45 -8.45 -3.38
C SER A 128 -9.80 -8.06 -4.02
N MET A 129 -9.99 -6.79 -4.41
CA MET A 129 -11.23 -6.21 -4.94
C MET A 129 -12.41 -6.19 -3.96
N THR A 130 -12.15 -6.26 -2.65
CA THR A 130 -13.20 -6.10 -1.64
C THR A 130 -13.24 -4.67 -1.10
N VAL A 131 -14.44 -4.09 -1.05
CA VAL A 131 -14.67 -2.80 -0.39
C VAL A 131 -14.54 -2.97 1.12
N ARG A 132 -13.68 -2.16 1.73
CA ARG A 132 -13.39 -2.17 3.18
C ARG A 132 -14.43 -1.34 3.93
N ALA A 133 -15.59 -1.95 4.14
CA ALA A 133 -16.70 -1.33 4.87
C ALA A 133 -16.41 -1.13 6.38
N ASP A 134 -15.39 -1.80 6.90
CA ASP A 134 -14.90 -1.69 8.28
C ASP A 134 -14.22 -0.35 8.58
N ILE A 135 -13.68 0.31 7.56
CA ILE A 135 -13.03 1.61 7.69
C ILE A 135 -14.11 2.69 7.61
N THR A 136 -14.49 3.22 8.78
CA THR A 136 -15.51 4.26 8.90
C THR A 136 -14.93 5.53 9.53
N GLY A 137 -15.53 6.66 9.18
CA GLY A 137 -15.27 7.98 9.73
C GLY A 137 -15.98 8.20 11.07
N ARG A 138 -16.08 9.45 11.47
CA ARG A 138 -16.60 9.84 12.79
C ARG A 138 -18.13 9.80 12.88
N TYR A 139 -18.83 9.98 11.77
CA TYR A 139 -20.27 10.22 11.76
C TYR A 139 -21.05 8.91 11.62
N SER A 140 -21.84 8.55 12.63
CA SER A 140 -22.63 7.30 12.61
C SER A 140 -23.75 7.28 11.56
N ASN A 141 -24.24 8.46 11.16
CA ASN A 141 -25.25 8.61 10.11
C ASN A 141 -24.64 8.68 8.70
N ARG A 142 -23.32 8.86 8.58
CA ARG A 142 -22.57 9.00 7.32
C ARG A 142 -21.19 8.39 7.51
N LEU A 143 -21.13 7.07 7.41
CA LEU A 143 -19.96 6.29 7.81
C LEU A 143 -18.71 6.59 6.99
N TYR A 144 -18.84 7.11 5.77
CA TYR A 144 -17.72 7.41 4.87
C TYR A 144 -17.58 8.91 4.59
N ALA A 145 -18.30 9.75 5.33
CA ALA A 145 -18.11 11.20 5.28
C ALA A 145 -16.89 11.60 6.10
N TYR A 146 -16.11 12.54 5.56
CA TYR A 146 -14.98 13.16 6.22
C TYR A 146 -15.08 14.67 6.12
N GLU A 147 -14.88 15.36 7.24
CA GLU A 147 -14.74 16.81 7.24
C GLU A 147 -13.26 17.22 7.26
N PRO A 148 -12.92 18.47 6.93
CA PRO A 148 -11.56 18.99 7.02
C PRO A 148 -10.89 18.74 8.39
N ALA A 149 -11.66 18.80 9.48
CA ALA A 149 -11.16 18.54 10.83
C ALA A 149 -10.79 17.06 11.06
N ASP A 150 -11.47 16.14 10.36
CA ASP A 150 -11.26 14.70 10.45
C ASP A 150 -10.06 14.23 9.62
N MET A 151 -9.44 15.13 8.86
CA MET A 151 -8.23 14.84 8.09
C MET A 151 -7.08 14.36 9.01
N LYS A 152 -7.04 14.80 10.26
CA LYS A 152 -6.12 14.28 11.28
C LYS A 152 -6.48 12.89 11.79
N LEU A 153 -7.78 12.56 11.84
CA LEU A 153 -8.27 11.21 12.18
C LEU A 153 -7.91 10.22 11.05
N CYS A 154 -8.04 10.68 9.81
CA CYS A 154 -7.63 9.96 8.61
C CYS A 154 -6.19 9.46 8.77
N LYS A 155 -5.25 10.35 9.16
CA LYS A 155 -3.82 10.05 9.41
C LYS A 155 -3.54 9.01 10.50
N SER A 156 -4.31 9.03 11.59
CA SER A 156 -3.88 8.41 12.86
C SER A 156 -4.37 6.98 13.02
N GLU A 157 -5.62 6.66 12.66
CA GLU A 157 -6.20 5.38 13.09
C GLU A 157 -7.08 4.67 12.05
N SER A 158 -7.86 5.38 11.23
CA SER A 158 -8.90 4.71 10.41
C SER A 158 -8.51 4.45 8.95
N CYS A 159 -8.03 5.45 8.19
CA CYS A 159 -7.82 5.29 6.74
C CYS A 159 -6.51 4.58 6.37
N PHE A 160 -5.45 4.85 7.13
CA PHE A 160 -4.08 4.46 6.76
C PHE A 160 -3.57 3.21 7.49
N ASN A 161 -4.19 2.83 8.61
CA ASN A 161 -3.91 1.57 9.30
C ASN A 161 -4.48 0.33 8.59
N ALA A 162 -5.16 0.50 7.45
CA ALA A 162 -5.68 -0.58 6.61
C ALA A 162 -4.62 -1.64 6.22
N LYS A 163 -3.33 -1.31 6.33
CA LYS A 163 -2.21 -2.26 6.19
C LYS A 163 -2.13 -3.33 7.29
N ASN A 164 -2.56 -3.03 8.53
CA ASN A 164 -2.22 -3.87 9.68
C ASN A 164 -3.02 -5.19 9.77
N THR A 165 -4.10 -5.34 9.00
CA THR A 165 -4.87 -6.60 8.98
C THR A 165 -4.44 -7.55 7.85
N LEU A 166 -3.75 -7.08 6.78
CA LEU A 166 -3.29 -7.94 5.69
C LEU A 166 -1.80 -8.35 5.76
N LEU A 167 -0.96 -7.57 6.42
CA LEU A 167 0.45 -7.96 6.61
C LEU A 167 0.65 -9.02 7.71
N HIS A 168 -0.29 -9.15 8.65
CA HIS A 168 -0.17 -10.12 9.72
C HIS A 168 -0.39 -11.56 9.23
N VAL A 169 -1.33 -11.78 8.30
CA VAL A 169 -1.60 -13.12 7.77
C VAL A 169 -0.44 -13.60 6.88
N THR A 170 0.16 -12.71 6.10
CA THR A 170 1.33 -13.05 5.25
C THR A 170 2.62 -13.23 6.03
N ARG A 171 2.84 -12.50 7.14
CA ARG A 171 3.98 -12.76 8.06
C ARG A 171 3.82 -14.04 8.88
N LEU A 172 2.59 -14.36 9.29
CA LEU A 172 2.30 -15.58 10.04
C LEU A 172 2.45 -16.82 9.15
N THR A 173 1.98 -16.79 7.90
CA THR A 173 2.18 -17.91 6.97
C THR A 173 3.65 -18.10 6.59
N ALA A 174 4.42 -17.03 6.38
CA ALA A 174 5.85 -17.12 6.11
C ALA A 174 6.64 -17.71 7.30
N SER A 175 6.30 -17.32 8.53
CA SER A 175 6.92 -17.88 9.74
C SER A 175 6.52 -19.34 9.97
N LEU A 176 5.26 -19.70 9.72
CA LEU A 176 4.80 -21.08 9.83
C LEU A 176 5.44 -21.98 8.77
N VAL A 177 5.54 -21.52 7.52
CA VAL A 177 6.18 -22.27 6.42
C VAL A 177 7.67 -22.46 6.69
N TRP A 178 8.37 -21.43 7.18
CA TRP A 178 9.77 -21.56 7.58
C TRP A 178 9.92 -22.55 8.74
N PHE A 179 9.08 -22.46 9.78
CA PHE A 179 9.11 -23.36 10.93
C PHE A 179 8.83 -24.83 10.52
N VAL A 180 7.80 -25.07 9.71
CA VAL A 180 7.48 -26.42 9.20
C VAL A 180 8.61 -26.96 8.33
N SER A 181 9.21 -26.14 7.47
CA SER A 181 10.35 -26.55 6.63
C SER A 181 11.59 -26.90 7.46
N THR A 182 11.91 -26.11 8.48
CA THR A 182 13.01 -26.39 9.42
C THR A 182 12.75 -27.66 10.23
N VAL A 183 11.54 -27.85 10.76
CA VAL A 183 11.18 -29.07 11.51
C VAL A 183 11.23 -30.31 10.62
N LEU A 184 10.70 -30.23 9.39
CA LEU A 184 10.69 -31.35 8.45
C LEU A 184 12.12 -31.72 8.02
N SER A 185 12.97 -30.73 7.74
CA SER A 185 14.38 -30.98 7.39
C SER A 185 15.16 -31.61 8.55
N ASN A 186 14.92 -31.19 9.79
CA ASN A 186 15.55 -31.76 10.98
C ASN A 186 15.05 -33.18 11.26
N MET A 187 13.75 -33.47 11.08
CA MET A 187 13.22 -34.83 11.17
C MET A 187 13.82 -35.76 10.11
N GLN A 188 13.92 -35.31 8.85
CA GLN A 188 14.55 -36.10 7.78
C GLN A 188 16.03 -36.38 8.05
N ARG A 189 16.72 -35.43 8.71
CA ARG A 189 18.13 -35.60 9.11
C ARG A 189 18.27 -36.61 10.25
N ALA A 190 17.41 -36.54 11.26
CA ALA A 190 17.37 -37.51 12.37
C ALA A 190 17.03 -38.92 11.87
N LEU A 191 16.09 -39.05 10.92
CA LEU A 191 15.72 -40.33 10.33
C LEU A 191 16.85 -40.95 9.50
N LYS A 192 17.69 -40.13 8.84
CA LYS A 192 18.90 -40.61 8.16
C LYS A 192 19.95 -41.12 9.13
N PHE A 193 20.16 -40.44 10.26
CA PHE A 193 21.11 -40.88 11.30
C PHE A 193 20.72 -42.23 11.91
N LEU A 194 19.43 -42.43 12.22
CA LEU A 194 18.92 -43.70 12.75
C LEU A 194 19.04 -44.87 11.76
N LYS A 195 19.12 -44.61 10.45
CA LYS A 195 19.23 -45.64 9.41
C LYS A 195 20.68 -46.00 9.05
N THR A 196 21.67 -45.29 9.59
CA THR A 196 23.10 -45.57 9.45
C THR A 196 23.71 -46.35 10.62
N GLU A 197 22.96 -46.52 11.72
CA GLU A 197 23.35 -47.23 12.94
C GLU A 197 22.72 -48.65 13.03
N LEU A 198 22.08 -49.11 11.95
CA LEU A 198 21.47 -50.44 11.76
C LEU A 198 22.10 -51.10 10.53
#